data_AF-A0A2T9YL28-F1
#
_entry.id   AF-A0A2T9YL28-F1
#
_cell.length_a   1.000
_cell.length_b   1.000
_cell.length_c   1.000
_cell.angle_alpha   90.00
_cell.angle_beta   90.00
_cell.angle_gamma   90.00
#
_symmetry.space_group_name_H-M   'P 1'
#
loop_
_entity.id
_entity.type
_entity.pdbx_description
1 polymer ?
#
loop_
_entity_poly.entity_id
_entity_poly.type
_entity_poly.pdbx_seq_one_letter_code
_entity_poly.pdbx_strand_id
1 'polypeptide(L)'
;MSTENNTKIEDSIYDISTLLSLCTAESLLYYETKKLQEKSLLTEQLITNVDSKLKKRKQAEILYYSIQRVKESIRLKKEKINLAKKLVFGKKSALDLKQKKLQEITQRYQQDPIKIGESRILLSQNKVILDNTIELLSKKRTELASDLFFVLDIQQEPENNNWTICGLSLDLLYSNKALFQENSAAMGYVVCLIHWVSIYTNTELMFPVWPRSSEPLIYSRVAKRLYKSLVFPLYYTHNAEKPKYEYGAKLLQADVYQIFMNLGIEEYNPRLILANLHKVFIALDI
;
A
#
# COMPACT_ATOMS: atom_id res chain seq x y z
N MET A 1 -12.73 -134.54 -47.99
CA MET A 1 -13.45 -135.05 -49.17
C MET A 1 -14.03 -133.82 -49.87
N SER A 2 -13.37 -133.29 -50.90
CA SER A 2 -13.32 -133.78 -52.31
C SER A 2 -14.61 -133.37 -53.06
N THR A 3 -14.66 -132.93 -54.31
CA THR A 3 -13.76 -132.80 -55.48
C THR A 3 -14.69 -132.17 -56.55
N GLU A 4 -14.25 -131.14 -57.29
CA GLU A 4 -13.91 -131.21 -58.73
C GLU A 4 -15.06 -131.23 -59.77
N ASN A 5 -14.72 -130.56 -60.88
CA ASN A 5 -14.96 -130.90 -62.28
C ASN A 5 -16.13 -130.27 -63.05
N ASN A 6 -15.72 -129.28 -63.84
CA ASN A 6 -15.73 -129.27 -65.31
C ASN A 6 -17.04 -129.21 -66.11
N THR A 7 -17.01 -128.22 -67.01
CA THR A 7 -17.55 -128.18 -68.38
C THR A 7 -19.07 -128.20 -68.56
N LYS A 8 -19.60 -127.11 -69.14
CA LYS A 8 -20.04 -127.09 -70.55
C LYS A 8 -20.62 -125.72 -70.92
N ILE A 9 -20.17 -125.24 -72.06
CA ILE A 9 -20.82 -124.21 -72.88
C ILE A 9 -22.13 -124.83 -73.35
N GLU A 10 -23.26 -124.23 -73.00
CA GLU A 10 -24.55 -124.46 -73.66
C GLU A 10 -25.18 -123.12 -73.99
N ASP A 11 -25.34 -122.89 -75.29
CA ASP A 11 -26.07 -121.79 -75.89
C ASP A 11 -27.50 -121.75 -75.35
N SER A 12 -27.76 -120.85 -74.40
CA SER A 12 -29.11 -120.44 -74.04
C SER A 12 -29.38 -119.09 -74.67
N ILE A 13 -30.20 -119.13 -75.70
CA ILE A 13 -30.78 -118.01 -76.43
C ILE A 13 -31.19 -116.94 -75.41
N TYR A 14 -30.41 -115.87 -75.31
CA TYR A 14 -30.89 -114.66 -74.67
C TYR A 14 -32.13 -114.22 -75.46
N ASP A 15 -33.30 -114.37 -74.84
CA ASP A 15 -34.54 -113.85 -75.40
C ASP A 15 -34.31 -112.37 -75.68
N ILE A 16 -34.56 -111.96 -76.93
CA ILE A 16 -34.23 -110.63 -77.45
C ILE A 16 -34.77 -109.54 -76.52
N SER A 17 -35.89 -109.81 -75.84
CA SER A 17 -36.49 -108.98 -74.78
C SER A 17 -35.54 -108.66 -73.60
N THR A 18 -34.79 -109.64 -73.10
CA THR A 18 -33.86 -109.47 -71.96
C THR A 18 -32.58 -108.75 -72.35
N LEU A 19 -32.05 -109.02 -73.55
CA LEU A 19 -30.93 -108.28 -74.13
C LEU A 19 -31.31 -106.82 -74.40
N LEU A 20 -32.53 -106.57 -74.89
CA LEU A 20 -33.05 -105.22 -75.12
C LEU A 20 -33.32 -104.48 -73.80
N SER A 21 -33.81 -105.16 -72.75
CA SER A 21 -34.01 -104.55 -71.42
C SER A 21 -32.68 -104.20 -70.75
N LEU A 22 -31.64 -105.01 -70.94
CA LEU A 22 -30.29 -104.73 -70.46
C LEU A 22 -29.65 -103.56 -71.22
N CYS A 23 -29.78 -103.52 -72.55
CA CYS A 23 -29.26 -102.43 -73.38
C CYS A 23 -29.97 -101.10 -73.11
N THR A 24 -31.28 -101.13 -72.84
CA THR A 24 -32.04 -99.94 -72.43
C THR A 24 -31.71 -99.51 -70.99
N ALA A 25 -31.50 -100.44 -70.06
CA ALA A 25 -31.02 -100.13 -68.71
C ALA A 25 -29.61 -99.53 -68.73
N GLU A 26 -28.69 -100.04 -69.55
CA GLU A 26 -27.34 -99.50 -69.74
C GLU A 26 -27.39 -98.09 -70.33
N SER A 27 -28.25 -97.86 -71.33
CA SER A 27 -28.47 -96.53 -71.92
C SER A 27 -29.06 -95.54 -70.90
N LEU A 28 -30.00 -95.98 -70.05
CA LEU A 28 -30.58 -95.17 -68.98
C LEU A 28 -29.58 -94.86 -67.87
N LEU A 29 -28.75 -95.83 -67.48
CA LEU A 29 -27.66 -95.63 -66.52
C LEU A 29 -26.60 -94.68 -67.07
N TYR A 30 -26.24 -94.79 -68.34
CA TYR A 30 -25.34 -93.84 -69.00
C TYR A 30 -25.94 -92.42 -69.03
N TYR A 31 -27.24 -92.29 -69.30
CA TYR A 31 -27.92 -91.00 -69.27
C TYR A 31 -27.99 -90.39 -67.86
N GLU A 32 -28.34 -91.17 -66.84
CA GLU A 32 -28.39 -90.69 -65.45
C GLU A 32 -26.99 -90.41 -64.88
N THR A 33 -25.96 -91.18 -65.23
CA THR A 33 -24.56 -90.88 -64.83
C THR A 33 -24.06 -89.58 -65.45
N LYS A 34 -24.36 -89.32 -66.73
CA LYS A 34 -24.03 -88.06 -67.39
C LYS A 34 -24.76 -86.87 -66.73
N LYS A 35 -26.04 -87.03 -66.43
CA LYS A 35 -26.86 -86.02 -65.73
C LYS A 35 -26.39 -85.77 -64.29
N LEU A 36 -25.93 -86.81 -63.60
CA LEU A 36 -25.30 -86.70 -62.27
C LEU A 36 -23.96 -85.97 -62.34
N GLN A 37 -23.13 -86.23 -63.35
CA GLN A 37 -21.88 -85.49 -63.57
C GLN A 37 -22.13 -84.01 -63.89
N GLU A 38 -23.14 -83.70 -64.72
CA GLU A 38 -23.52 -82.31 -65.00
C GLU A 38 -24.02 -81.60 -63.73
N LYS A 39 -24.82 -82.29 -62.90
CA LYS A 39 -25.22 -81.77 -61.59
C LYS A 39 -24.04 -81.62 -60.63
N SER A 40 -23.09 -82.55 -60.60
CA SER A 40 -21.92 -82.45 -59.71
C SER A 40 -21.05 -81.26 -60.10
N LEU A 41 -20.81 -81.07 -61.39
CA LEU A 41 -20.08 -79.92 -61.93
C LEU A 41 -20.77 -78.59 -61.56
N LEU A 42 -22.10 -78.53 -61.69
CA LEU A 42 -22.88 -77.36 -61.30
C LEU A 42 -22.79 -77.11 -59.78
N THR A 43 -22.83 -78.16 -58.96
CA THR A 43 -22.68 -78.02 -57.50
C THR A 43 -21.28 -77.53 -57.11
N GLU A 44 -20.23 -78.00 -57.76
CA GLU A 44 -18.85 -77.51 -57.53
C GLU A 44 -18.70 -76.04 -57.92
N GLN A 45 -19.30 -75.63 -59.05
CA GLN A 45 -19.34 -74.22 -59.47
C GLN A 45 -20.13 -73.34 -58.49
N LEU A 46 -21.21 -73.86 -57.91
CA LEU A 46 -21.97 -73.14 -56.88
C LEU A 46 -21.18 -73.02 -55.58
N ILE A 47 -20.51 -74.10 -55.14
CA ILE A 47 -19.66 -74.10 -53.93
C ILE A 47 -18.51 -73.10 -54.07
N THR A 48 -17.77 -73.13 -55.18
CA THR A 48 -16.67 -72.17 -55.45
C THR A 48 -17.16 -70.72 -55.49
N ASN A 49 -18.34 -70.47 -56.05
CA ASN A 49 -18.97 -69.16 -56.04
C ASN A 49 -19.38 -68.70 -54.64
N VAL A 50 -19.97 -69.58 -53.82
CA VAL A 50 -20.32 -69.29 -52.42
C VAL A 50 -19.07 -69.02 -51.58
N ASP A 51 -18.01 -69.81 -51.76
CA ASP A 51 -16.73 -69.61 -51.08
C ASP A 51 -16.06 -68.28 -51.46
N SER A 52 -16.10 -67.91 -52.74
CA SER A 52 -15.57 -66.62 -53.20
C SER A 52 -16.36 -65.43 -52.61
N LYS A 53 -17.69 -65.55 -52.50
CA LYS A 53 -18.56 -64.55 -51.87
C LYS A 53 -18.31 -64.47 -50.35
N LEU A 54 -18.12 -65.60 -49.68
CA LEU A 54 -17.78 -65.66 -48.26
C LEU A 54 -16.40 -65.02 -47.98
N LYS A 55 -15.39 -65.28 -48.81
CA LYS A 55 -14.08 -64.62 -48.71
C LYS A 55 -14.20 -63.10 -48.86
N LYS A 56 -14.96 -62.61 -49.84
CA LYS A 56 -15.23 -61.17 -50.03
C LYS A 56 -15.97 -60.56 -48.83
N ARG A 57 -16.95 -61.28 -48.25
CA ARG A 57 -17.67 -60.83 -47.04
C ARG A 57 -16.73 -60.70 -45.84
N LYS A 58 -15.88 -61.71 -45.59
CA LYS A 58 -14.89 -61.67 -44.52
C LYS A 58 -13.89 -60.51 -44.70
N GLN A 59 -13.43 -60.26 -45.94
CA GLN A 59 -12.56 -59.12 -46.24
C GLN A 59 -13.27 -57.77 -46.01
N ALA A 60 -14.54 -57.64 -46.41
CA ALA A 60 -15.33 -56.43 -46.17
C ALA A 60 -15.52 -56.18 -44.67
N GLU A 61 -15.72 -57.23 -43.87
CA GLU A 61 -15.86 -57.15 -42.42
C GLU A 61 -14.54 -56.71 -41.74
N ILE A 62 -13.40 -57.28 -42.15
CA ILE A 62 -12.07 -56.85 -41.67
C ILE A 62 -11.82 -55.38 -42.00
N LEU A 63 -12.15 -54.95 -43.22
CA LEU A 63 -12.02 -53.55 -43.65
C LEU A 63 -12.96 -52.63 -42.86
N TYR A 64 -14.18 -53.07 -42.56
CA TYR A 64 -15.11 -52.32 -41.73
C TYR A 64 -14.53 -52.04 -40.34
N TYR A 65 -13.99 -53.06 -39.67
CA TYR A 65 -13.34 -52.89 -38.37
C TYR A 65 -12.08 -52.02 -38.45
N SER A 66 -11.30 -52.11 -39.54
CA SER A 66 -10.12 -51.25 -39.72
C SER A 66 -10.52 -49.77 -39.86
N ILE A 67 -11.57 -49.47 -40.62
CA ILE A 67 -12.13 -48.12 -40.77
C ILE A 67 -12.61 -47.60 -39.42
N GLN A 68 -13.29 -48.42 -38.62
CA GLN A 68 -13.75 -48.02 -37.29
C GLN A 68 -12.59 -47.70 -36.34
N ARG A 69 -11.53 -48.51 -36.32
CA ARG A 69 -10.31 -48.22 -35.55
C ARG A 69 -9.65 -46.91 -35.97
N VAL A 70 -9.56 -46.64 -37.27
CA VAL A 70 -8.96 -45.41 -37.79
C VAL A 70 -9.83 -44.19 -37.43
N LYS A 71 -11.16 -44.29 -37.56
CA LYS A 71 -12.09 -43.23 -37.15
C LYS A 71 -11.94 -42.89 -35.67
N GLU A 72 -11.84 -43.91 -34.81
CA GLU A 72 -11.66 -43.70 -33.37
C GLU A 72 -10.30 -43.06 -33.07
N SER A 73 -9.22 -43.50 -33.74
CA SER A 73 -7.91 -42.88 -33.61
C SER A 73 -7.92 -41.40 -34.02
N ILE A 74 -8.65 -41.06 -35.10
CA ILE A 74 -8.83 -39.67 -35.54
C ILE A 74 -9.59 -38.85 -34.49
N ARG A 75 -10.65 -39.42 -33.90
CA ARG A 75 -11.43 -38.76 -32.84
C ARG A 75 -10.55 -38.40 -31.64
N LEU A 76 -9.81 -39.38 -31.11
CA LEU A 76 -8.90 -39.20 -29.99
C LEU A 76 -7.80 -38.17 -30.29
N LYS A 77 -7.23 -38.19 -31.51
CA LYS A 77 -6.24 -37.19 -31.93
C LYS A 77 -6.85 -35.78 -32.01
N LYS A 78 -8.06 -35.64 -32.53
CA LYS A 78 -8.77 -34.35 -32.58
C LYS A 78 -9.03 -33.78 -31.18
N GLU A 79 -9.45 -34.63 -30.23
CA GLU A 79 -9.63 -34.21 -28.84
C GLU A 79 -8.32 -33.73 -28.21
N LYS A 80 -7.22 -34.47 -28.38
CA LYS A 80 -5.89 -34.06 -27.91
C LYS A 80 -5.46 -32.72 -28.51
N ILE A 81 -5.70 -32.50 -29.80
CA ILE A 81 -5.40 -31.21 -30.47
C ILE A 81 -6.24 -30.08 -29.87
N ASN A 82 -7.52 -30.31 -29.60
CA ASN A 82 -8.39 -29.29 -29.02
C ASN A 82 -7.97 -28.92 -27.58
N LEU A 83 -7.57 -29.90 -26.78
CA LEU A 83 -6.99 -29.66 -25.45
C LEU A 83 -5.69 -28.84 -25.54
N ALA A 84 -4.78 -29.23 -26.44
CA ALA A 84 -3.55 -28.48 -26.68
C ALA A 84 -3.81 -27.03 -27.12
N LYS A 85 -4.78 -26.81 -28.02
CA LYS A 85 -5.20 -25.46 -28.45
C LYS A 85 -5.71 -24.61 -27.29
N LYS A 86 -6.55 -25.18 -26.41
CA LYS A 86 -7.04 -24.47 -25.21
C LYS A 86 -5.90 -24.08 -24.28
N LEU A 87 -4.93 -24.98 -24.06
CA LEU A 87 -3.75 -24.69 -23.24
C LEU A 87 -2.87 -23.59 -23.85
N VAL A 88 -2.63 -23.64 -25.15
CA VAL A 88 -1.87 -22.60 -25.87
C VAL A 88 -2.58 -21.25 -25.77
N PHE A 89 -3.90 -21.21 -25.97
CA PHE A 89 -4.68 -19.99 -25.84
C PHE A 89 -4.59 -19.42 -24.42
N GLY A 90 -4.77 -20.24 -23.39
CA GLY A 90 -4.64 -19.81 -21.99
C GLY A 90 -3.25 -19.24 -21.67
N LYS A 91 -2.19 -19.91 -22.14
CA LYS A 91 -0.81 -19.42 -21.99
C LYS A 91 -0.56 -18.11 -22.73
N LYS A 92 -1.13 -17.95 -23.93
CA LYS A 92 -1.01 -16.73 -24.73
C LYS A 92 -1.68 -15.55 -24.03
N SER A 93 -2.91 -15.71 -23.55
CA SER A 93 -3.61 -14.67 -22.78
C SER A 93 -2.86 -14.28 -21.51
N ALA A 94 -2.25 -15.24 -20.81
CA ALA A 94 -1.44 -14.96 -19.63
C ALA A 94 -0.15 -14.18 -19.98
N LEU A 95 0.49 -14.51 -21.11
CA LEU A 95 1.64 -13.79 -21.63
C LEU A 95 1.28 -12.34 -22.01
N ASP A 96 0.18 -12.14 -22.73
CA ASP A 96 -0.28 -10.81 -23.13
C ASP A 96 -0.55 -9.92 -21.90
N LEU A 97 -1.16 -10.49 -20.85
CA LEU A 97 -1.41 -9.78 -19.60
C LEU A 97 -0.11 -9.43 -18.87
N LYS A 98 0.87 -10.35 -18.86
CA LYS A 98 2.20 -10.08 -18.31
C LYS A 98 2.93 -9.00 -19.09
N GLN A 99 2.83 -9.00 -20.41
CA GLN A 99 3.44 -8.01 -21.28
C GLN A 99 2.87 -6.61 -21.03
N LYS A 100 1.54 -6.48 -20.89
CA LYS A 100 0.90 -5.21 -20.50
C LYS A 100 1.40 -4.70 -19.14
N LYS A 101 1.46 -5.56 -18.13
CA LYS A 101 2.00 -5.19 -16.80
C LYS A 101 3.45 -4.72 -16.87
N LEU A 102 4.30 -5.40 -17.66
CA LEU A 102 5.69 -5.00 -17.86
C LEU A 102 5.80 -3.65 -18.56
N GLN A 103 4.95 -3.37 -19.55
CA GLN A 103 4.89 -2.06 -20.21
C GLN A 103 4.51 -0.95 -19.23
N GLU A 104 3.49 -1.16 -18.40
CA GLU A 104 3.10 -0.20 -17.35
C GLU A 104 4.22 0.07 -16.36
N ILE A 105 4.92 -0.97 -15.88
CA ILE A 105 6.06 -0.83 -14.97
C ILE A 105 7.20 -0.05 -15.64
N THR A 106 7.49 -0.36 -16.91
CA THR A 106 8.55 0.32 -17.67
C THR A 106 8.24 1.81 -17.84
N GLN A 107 6.99 2.15 -18.16
CA GLN A 107 6.54 3.54 -18.26
C GLN A 107 6.66 4.28 -16.93
N ARG A 108 6.27 3.66 -15.81
CA ARG A 108 6.43 4.25 -14.48
C ARG A 108 7.91 4.47 -14.15
N TYR A 109 8.75 3.46 -14.36
CA TYR A 109 10.18 3.56 -14.11
C TYR A 109 10.87 4.68 -14.90
N GLN A 110 10.37 5.01 -16.10
CA GLN A 110 10.87 6.15 -16.89
C GLN A 110 10.38 7.50 -16.35
N GLN A 111 9.16 7.57 -15.81
CA GLN A 111 8.56 8.82 -15.31
C GLN A 111 8.96 9.16 -13.87
N ASP A 112 9.14 8.15 -13.03
CA ASP A 112 9.47 8.30 -11.61
C ASP A 112 10.74 9.14 -11.36
N PRO A 113 11.87 8.96 -12.06
CA PRO A 113 13.05 9.80 -11.83
C PRO A 113 12.80 11.26 -12.20
N ILE A 114 11.98 11.54 -13.22
CA ILE A 114 11.61 12.90 -13.62
C ILE A 114 10.77 13.54 -12.51
N LYS A 115 9.73 12.85 -12.04
CA LYS A 115 8.86 13.33 -10.94
C LYS A 115 9.62 13.54 -9.65
N ILE A 116 10.55 12.64 -9.33
CA ILE A 116 11.43 12.77 -8.15
C ILE A 116 12.36 13.98 -8.32
N GLY A 117 12.90 14.20 -9.51
CA GLY A 117 13.71 15.38 -9.83
C GLY A 117 12.93 16.69 -9.64
N GLU A 118 11.75 16.80 -10.24
CA GLU A 118 10.84 17.94 -10.09
C GLU A 118 10.47 18.19 -8.62
N SER A 119 10.14 17.13 -7.88
CA SER A 119 9.81 17.22 -6.45
C SER A 119 11.00 17.70 -5.62
N ARG A 120 12.23 17.31 -5.96
CA ARG A 120 13.45 17.80 -5.30
C ARG A 120 13.70 19.28 -5.56
N ILE A 121 13.47 19.74 -6.79
CA ILE A 121 13.58 21.16 -7.15
C ILE A 121 12.55 21.96 -6.34
N LEU A 122 11.29 21.53 -6.33
CA LEU A 122 10.24 22.17 -5.56
C LEU A 122 10.56 22.21 -4.06
N LEU A 123 11.08 21.11 -3.51
CA LEU A 123 11.51 21.05 -2.11
C LEU A 123 12.63 22.07 -1.81
N SER A 124 13.61 22.19 -2.70
CA SER A 124 14.70 23.16 -2.54
C SER A 124 14.19 24.61 -2.57
N GLN A 125 13.24 24.92 -3.45
CA GLN A 125 12.61 26.23 -3.54
C GLN A 125 11.79 26.53 -2.28
N ASN A 126 10.98 25.58 -1.83
CA ASN A 126 10.20 25.74 -0.60
C ASN A 126 11.08 25.93 0.63
N LYS A 127 12.24 25.27 0.68
CA LYS A 127 13.21 25.47 1.75
C LYS A 127 13.75 26.91 1.75
N VAL A 128 14.16 27.43 0.59
CA VAL A 128 14.64 28.82 0.47
C VAL A 128 13.54 29.81 0.85
N ILE A 129 12.30 29.58 0.42
CA ILE A 129 11.16 30.43 0.80
C ILE A 129 10.94 30.40 2.32
N LEU A 130 11.01 29.21 2.93
CA LEU A 130 10.85 29.05 4.37
C LEU A 130 11.95 29.80 5.14
N ASP A 131 13.21 29.62 4.75
CA ASP A 131 14.36 30.27 5.38
C ASP A 131 14.24 31.80 5.28
N ASN A 132 13.92 32.33 4.10
CA ASN A 132 13.69 33.77 3.90
C ASN A 132 12.49 34.28 4.72
N THR A 133 11.43 33.48 4.86
CA THR A 133 10.24 33.87 5.64
C THR A 133 10.56 33.89 7.13
N ILE A 134 11.34 32.94 7.63
CA ILE A 134 11.80 32.91 9.02
C ILE A 134 12.67 34.13 9.32
N GLU A 135 13.60 34.47 8.44
CA GLU A 135 14.46 35.65 8.57
C GLU A 135 13.61 36.94 8.60
N LEU A 136 12.68 37.09 7.65
CA LEU A 136 11.79 38.25 7.59
C LEU A 136 10.91 38.36 8.85
N LEU A 137 10.37 37.24 9.33
CA LEU A 137 9.61 37.20 10.58
C LEU A 137 10.46 37.59 11.79
N SER A 138 11.70 37.11 11.87
CA SER A 138 12.63 37.48 12.95
C SER A 138 12.88 38.99 12.94
N LYS A 139 13.17 39.56 11.76
CA LYS A 139 13.38 41.00 11.60
C LYS A 139 12.14 41.82 11.97
N LYS A 140 10.95 41.37 11.56
CA LYS A 140 9.70 42.05 11.92
C LYS A 140 9.40 41.95 13.42
N ARG A 141 9.78 40.85 14.08
CA ARG A 141 9.65 40.71 15.53
C ARG A 141 10.60 41.64 16.28
N THR A 142 11.83 41.83 15.81
CA THR A 142 12.75 42.80 16.42
C THR A 142 12.26 44.23 16.23
N GLU A 143 11.76 44.59 15.03
CA GLU A 143 11.13 45.90 14.77
C GLU A 143 9.89 46.14 15.67
N LEU A 144 9.04 45.14 15.88
CA LEU A 144 7.90 45.28 16.79
C LEU A 144 8.33 45.36 18.27
N ALA A 145 9.40 44.67 18.64
CA ALA A 145 9.96 44.78 19.98
C ALA A 145 10.52 46.19 20.23
N SER A 146 11.22 46.80 19.25
CA SER A 146 11.70 48.19 19.35
C SER A 146 10.54 49.18 19.49
N ASP A 147 9.47 49.00 18.71
CA ASP A 147 8.26 49.85 18.80
C ASP A 147 7.59 49.75 20.18
N LEU A 148 7.58 48.57 20.79
CA LEU A 148 7.05 48.38 22.14
C LEU A 148 7.81 49.21 23.17
N PHE A 149 9.12 49.39 22.99
CA PHE A 149 9.96 50.18 23.90
C PHE A 149 9.69 51.68 23.79
N PHE A 150 9.28 52.17 22.61
CA PHE A 150 8.80 53.54 22.48
C PHE A 150 7.53 53.80 23.29
N VAL A 151 6.67 52.80 23.44
CA VAL A 151 5.41 52.92 24.20
C VAL A 151 5.64 52.74 25.71
N LEU A 152 6.54 51.84 26.10
CA LEU A 152 6.86 51.50 27.49
C LEU A 152 8.23 52.05 27.87
N ASP A 153 8.29 53.36 28.02
CA ASP A 153 9.52 54.11 28.27
C ASP A 153 10.14 53.75 29.63
N ILE A 154 11.37 53.21 29.62
CA ILE A 154 12.15 52.92 30.82
C ILE A 154 13.30 53.93 30.89
N GLN A 155 13.28 54.79 31.90
CA GLN A 155 14.28 55.83 32.07
C GLN A 155 14.99 55.70 33.41
N GLN A 156 16.28 56.02 33.41
CA GLN A 156 17.04 56.23 34.63
C GLN A 156 16.94 57.70 35.04
N GLU A 157 16.47 57.95 36.25
CA GLU A 157 16.38 59.29 36.80
C GLU A 157 17.78 59.84 37.10
N PRO A 158 18.14 61.03 36.56
CA PRO A 158 19.50 61.55 36.65
C PRO A 158 19.95 61.92 38.06
N GLU A 159 19.01 62.23 38.97
CA GLU A 159 19.31 62.70 40.32
C GLU A 159 19.57 61.56 41.31
N ASN A 160 18.84 60.45 41.19
CA ASN A 160 18.83 59.38 42.20
C ASN A 160 19.32 58.03 41.71
N ASN A 161 19.72 57.90 40.43
CA ASN A 161 20.02 56.62 39.77
C ASN A 161 18.89 55.58 39.86
N ASN A 162 17.67 56.01 40.17
CA ASN A 162 16.49 55.14 40.25
C ASN A 162 15.93 54.93 38.84
N TRP A 163 15.42 53.73 38.60
CA TRP A 163 14.80 53.39 37.33
C TRP A 163 13.29 53.55 37.42
N THR A 164 12.69 54.14 36.40
CA THR A 164 11.24 54.31 36.28
C THR A 164 10.72 53.72 34.98
N ILE A 165 9.46 53.32 34.97
CA ILE A 165 8.74 52.86 33.78
C ILE A 165 7.50 53.71 33.58
N CYS A 166 7.39 54.38 32.43
CA CYS A 166 6.35 55.38 32.14
C CYS A 166 6.22 56.45 33.25
N GLY A 167 7.35 56.85 33.86
CA GLY A 167 7.40 57.80 34.97
C GLY A 167 7.04 57.24 36.35
N LEU A 168 6.80 55.93 36.49
CA LEU A 168 6.51 55.29 37.78
C LEU A 168 7.74 54.55 38.32
N SER A 169 8.02 54.73 39.62
CA SER A 169 9.07 53.99 40.31
C SER A 169 8.58 52.60 40.74
N LEU A 170 9.45 51.59 40.62
CA LEU A 170 9.16 50.21 41.00
C LEU A 170 9.89 49.85 42.31
N ASP A 171 9.11 49.52 43.35
CA ASP A 171 9.62 48.97 44.60
C ASP A 171 9.27 47.46 44.71
N LEU A 172 10.27 46.62 44.43
CA LEU A 172 10.15 45.16 44.53
C LEU A 172 9.95 44.67 45.97
N LEU A 173 10.42 45.40 46.98
CA LEU A 173 10.31 45.03 48.38
C LEU A 173 8.99 45.47 49.01
N TYR A 174 8.21 46.27 48.28
CA TYR A 174 6.87 46.67 48.69
C TYR A 174 6.89 47.35 50.07
N SER A 175 7.85 48.26 50.26
CA SER A 175 8.23 48.84 51.55
C SER A 175 7.39 50.06 51.94
N ASN A 176 6.98 50.88 50.96
CA ASN A 176 6.24 52.11 51.19
C ASN A 176 4.74 51.95 50.92
N LYS A 177 3.91 52.09 51.96
CA LYS A 177 2.45 51.96 51.87
C LYS A 177 1.76 53.05 51.06
N ALA A 178 2.35 54.23 50.98
CA ALA A 178 1.76 55.35 50.25
C ALA A 178 1.74 55.13 48.72
N LEU A 179 2.62 54.26 48.20
CA LEU A 179 2.85 54.08 46.77
C LEU A 179 2.31 52.74 46.24
N PHE A 180 1.41 52.08 46.97
CA PHE A 180 0.94 50.73 46.62
C PHE A 180 0.22 50.66 45.28
N GLN A 181 -0.58 51.67 44.94
CA GLN A 181 -1.28 51.73 43.65
C GLN A 181 -0.31 52.00 42.51
N GLU A 182 0.60 52.95 42.70
CA GLU A 182 1.66 53.28 41.72
C GLU A 182 2.57 52.09 41.46
N ASN A 183 3.01 51.40 42.51
CA ASN A 183 3.85 50.21 42.38
C ASN A 183 3.13 49.05 41.68
N SER A 184 1.82 48.89 41.91
CA SER A 184 1.02 47.87 41.23
C SER A 184 0.84 48.19 39.73
N ALA A 185 0.69 49.48 39.38
CA ALA A 185 0.67 49.94 37.99
C ALA A 185 2.04 49.77 37.31
N ALA A 186 3.13 50.13 37.98
CA ALA A 186 4.50 49.92 37.50
C ALA A 186 4.79 48.44 37.24
N MET A 187 4.41 47.57 38.18
CA MET A 187 4.51 46.11 38.01
C MET A 187 3.64 45.60 36.85
N GLY A 188 2.48 46.21 36.66
CA GLY A 188 1.61 45.97 35.51
C GLY A 188 2.30 46.19 34.17
N TYR A 189 2.98 47.32 34.02
CA TYR A 189 3.77 47.64 32.84
C TYR A 189 4.93 46.66 32.65
N VAL A 190 5.65 46.31 33.73
CA VAL A 190 6.73 45.32 33.70
C VAL A 190 6.25 43.96 33.21
N VAL A 191 5.12 43.49 33.73
CA VAL A 191 4.55 42.20 33.34
C VAL A 191 4.04 42.22 31.90
N CYS A 192 3.42 43.32 31.46
CA CYS A 192 3.03 43.53 30.08
C CYS A 192 4.24 43.45 29.14
N LEU A 193 5.31 44.14 29.50
CA LEU A 193 6.55 44.15 28.75
C LEU A 193 7.16 42.75 28.64
N ILE A 194 7.32 42.04 29.76
CA ILE A 194 7.85 40.67 29.79
C ILE A 194 6.99 39.73 28.94
N HIS A 195 5.66 39.86 29.01
CA HIS A 195 4.73 39.09 28.19
C HIS A 195 5.01 39.29 26.69
N TRP A 196 5.05 40.53 26.21
CA TRP A 196 5.27 40.82 24.80
C TRP A 196 6.70 40.50 24.34
N VAL A 197 7.71 40.80 25.16
CA VAL A 197 9.11 40.43 24.88
C VAL A 197 9.24 38.92 24.74
N SER A 198 8.56 38.14 25.59
CA SER A 198 8.59 36.67 25.46
C SER A 198 8.01 36.18 24.13
N ILE A 199 6.95 36.82 23.62
CA ILE A 199 6.34 36.52 22.32
C ILE A 199 7.28 36.91 21.17
N TYR A 200 7.87 38.11 21.21
CA TYR A 200 8.75 38.59 20.14
C TYR A 200 10.08 37.83 20.08
N THR A 201 10.64 37.48 21.24
CA THR A 201 11.86 36.65 21.33
C THR A 201 11.60 35.16 21.17
N ASN A 202 10.34 34.74 21.04
CA ASN A 202 9.93 33.33 20.98
C ASN A 202 10.44 32.52 22.19
N THR A 203 10.48 33.15 23.36
CA THR A 203 10.89 32.54 24.63
C THR A 203 9.66 32.02 25.37
N GLU A 204 9.57 30.71 25.57
CA GLU A 204 8.52 30.12 26.42
C GLU A 204 8.86 30.35 27.89
N LEU A 205 8.13 31.24 28.57
CA LEU A 205 8.34 31.57 29.98
C LEU A 205 8.08 30.36 30.89
N MET A 206 8.99 30.12 31.83
CA MET A 206 8.84 29.07 32.84
C MET A 206 7.63 29.31 33.74
N PHE A 207 7.38 30.57 34.09
CA PHE A 207 6.22 30.99 34.88
C PHE A 207 5.36 31.96 34.06
N PRO A 208 4.33 31.47 33.33
CA PRO A 208 3.52 32.31 32.48
C PRO A 208 2.97 33.52 33.25
N VAL A 209 3.16 34.70 32.68
CA VAL A 209 2.65 35.97 33.22
C VAL A 209 1.40 36.38 32.46
N TRP A 210 0.47 37.03 33.17
CA TRP A 210 -0.76 37.55 32.61
C TRP A 210 -0.91 39.04 32.94
N PRO A 211 -0.77 39.94 31.95
CA PRO A 211 -0.92 41.36 32.17
C PRO A 211 -2.39 41.71 32.41
N ARG A 212 -2.71 42.34 33.55
CA ARG A 212 -4.04 42.90 33.84
C ARG A 212 -3.93 44.34 34.33
N SER A 213 -3.20 45.18 33.61
CA SER A 213 -2.94 46.57 34.03
C SER A 213 -2.38 46.58 35.47
N SER A 214 -3.04 47.24 36.42
CA SER A 214 -2.65 47.31 37.83
C SER A 214 -2.85 46.03 38.65
N GLU A 215 -3.39 44.94 38.08
CA GLU A 215 -3.60 43.65 38.78
C GLU A 215 -2.84 42.46 38.12
N PRO A 216 -1.54 42.59 37.80
CA PRO A 216 -0.82 41.54 37.09
C PRO A 216 -0.75 40.22 37.89
N LEU A 217 -0.73 39.10 37.16
CA LEU A 217 -0.70 37.76 37.74
C LEU A 217 0.48 36.96 37.16
N ILE A 218 1.06 36.08 37.98
CA ILE A 218 2.04 35.08 37.54
C ILE A 218 1.61 33.68 37.98
N TYR A 219 1.83 32.70 37.11
CA TYR A 219 1.37 31.33 37.29
C TYR A 219 2.53 30.38 37.54
N SER A 220 2.42 29.52 38.56
CA SER A 220 3.42 28.49 38.82
C SER A 220 2.80 27.10 38.95
N ARG A 221 3.07 26.25 37.96
CA ARG A 221 2.66 24.83 37.98
C ARG A 221 3.36 24.06 39.10
N VAL A 222 4.59 24.43 39.43
CA VAL A 222 5.37 23.84 40.52
C VAL A 222 4.73 24.19 41.87
N ALA A 223 4.37 25.46 42.06
CA ALA A 223 3.76 25.90 43.30
C ALA A 223 2.32 25.37 43.48
N LYS A 224 1.59 25.07 42.40
CA LYS A 224 0.31 24.36 42.49
C LYS A 224 0.43 23.02 43.22
N ARG A 225 1.52 22.29 42.99
CA ARG A 225 1.77 20.98 43.62
C ARG A 225 2.20 21.10 45.08
N LEU A 226 2.97 22.13 45.43
CA LEU A 226 3.56 22.30 46.76
C LEU A 226 2.67 23.10 47.72
N TYR A 227 2.05 24.17 47.25
CA TYR A 227 1.36 25.18 48.06
C TYR A 227 -0.13 25.29 47.78
N LYS A 228 -0.69 24.41 46.92
CA LYS A 228 -2.09 24.44 46.44
C LYS A 228 -2.53 25.78 45.83
N SER A 229 -1.58 26.67 45.50
CA SER A 229 -1.83 27.95 44.84
C SER A 229 -1.17 27.93 43.47
N LEU A 230 -1.97 28.12 42.43
CA LEU A 230 -1.50 28.17 41.05
C LEU A 230 -1.13 29.60 40.63
N VAL A 231 -1.69 30.60 41.30
CA VAL A 231 -1.67 32.00 40.89
C VAL A 231 -1.07 32.84 42.01
N PHE A 232 -0.18 33.76 41.65
CA PHE A 232 0.46 34.70 42.56
C PHE A 232 0.16 36.11 42.06
N PRO A 233 -0.53 36.94 42.86
CA PRO A 233 -0.77 38.32 42.50
C PRO A 233 0.52 39.13 42.61
N LEU A 234 0.78 39.95 41.59
CA LEU A 234 1.90 40.89 41.54
C LEU A 234 1.43 42.33 41.81
N TYR A 235 0.31 42.48 42.52
CA TYR A 235 -0.28 43.76 42.90
C TYR A 235 -0.59 43.77 44.39
N TYR A 236 -0.97 44.94 44.90
CA TYR A 236 -1.40 45.02 46.29
C TYR A 236 -2.65 44.20 46.55
N THR A 237 -2.52 43.22 47.41
CA THR A 237 -3.64 42.67 48.17
C THR A 237 -3.33 42.84 49.65
N HIS A 238 -4.35 43.12 50.47
CA HIS A 238 -4.19 43.42 51.90
C HIS A 238 -3.15 42.51 52.60
N ASN A 239 -2.46 43.02 53.64
CA ASN A 239 -1.25 42.47 54.29
C ASN A 239 -1.09 40.93 54.38
N ALA A 240 -2.19 40.16 54.47
CA ALA A 240 -2.18 38.70 54.49
C ALA A 240 -1.51 38.04 53.25
N GLU A 241 -1.39 38.75 52.13
CA GLU A 241 -0.87 38.19 50.86
C GLU A 241 0.54 38.65 50.47
N LYS A 242 1.21 39.47 51.31
CA LYS A 242 2.60 39.88 51.10
C LYS A 242 3.58 38.73 50.75
N PRO A 243 3.55 37.55 51.43
CA PRO A 243 4.46 36.46 51.06
C PRO A 243 4.16 35.86 49.67
N LYS A 244 2.92 35.93 49.19
CA LYS A 244 2.57 35.50 47.82
C LYS A 244 3.13 36.47 46.79
N TYR A 245 3.04 37.77 47.07
CA TYR A 245 3.65 38.81 46.23
C TYR A 245 5.17 38.64 46.14
N GLU A 246 5.87 38.52 47.29
CA GLU A 246 7.33 38.36 47.32
C GLU A 246 7.78 37.09 46.59
N TYR A 247 7.01 36.00 46.70
CA TYR A 247 7.28 34.78 45.94
C TYR A 247 7.04 34.99 44.44
N GLY A 248 5.92 35.61 44.05
CA GLY A 248 5.62 35.96 42.66
C GLY A 248 6.70 36.84 42.04
N ALA A 249 7.21 37.84 42.75
CA ALA A 249 8.28 38.71 42.27
C ALA A 249 9.58 37.93 42.00
N LYS A 250 9.89 36.90 42.81
CA LYS A 250 11.04 36.01 42.56
C LYS A 250 10.84 35.11 41.35
N LEU A 251 9.61 34.65 41.10
CA LEU A 251 9.28 33.90 39.88
C LEU A 251 9.47 34.78 38.64
N LEU A 252 8.99 36.03 38.71
CA LEU A 252 9.17 37.01 37.64
C LEU A 252 10.66 37.27 37.36
N GLN A 253 11.48 37.39 38.41
CA GLN A 253 12.94 37.49 38.27
C GLN A 253 13.54 36.28 37.55
N ALA A 254 13.04 35.06 37.80
CA ALA A 254 13.52 33.86 37.12
C ALA A 254 13.16 33.88 35.62
N ASP A 255 11.97 34.36 35.25
CA ASP A 255 11.58 34.53 33.85
C ASP A 255 12.41 35.62 33.14
N VAL A 256 12.67 36.75 33.80
CA VAL A 256 13.57 37.78 33.24
C VAL A 256 14.97 37.22 33.04
N TYR A 257 15.49 36.46 34.00
CA TYR A 257 16.77 35.77 33.84
C TYR A 257 16.76 34.77 32.67
N GLN A 258 15.65 34.05 32.45
CA GLN A 258 15.50 33.15 31.31
C GLN A 258 15.60 33.92 29.98
N ILE A 259 14.93 35.07 29.87
CA ILE A 259 15.03 35.93 28.69
C ILE A 259 16.48 36.38 28.48
N PHE A 260 17.18 36.78 29.55
CA PHE A 260 18.60 37.15 29.50
C PHE A 260 19.47 36.03 28.94
N MET A 261 19.29 34.81 29.42
CA MET A 261 20.06 33.65 28.96
C MET A 261 19.77 33.33 27.49
N ASN A 262 18.51 33.48 27.05
CA ASN A 262 18.15 33.29 25.65
C ASN A 262 18.77 34.35 24.73
N LEU A 263 18.96 35.58 25.23
CA LEU A 263 19.61 36.68 24.51
C LEU A 263 21.14 36.70 24.68
N GLY A 264 21.72 35.82 25.50
CA GLY A 264 23.17 35.76 25.74
C GLY A 264 23.72 36.91 26.60
N ILE A 265 22.90 37.55 27.44
CA ILE A 265 23.32 38.66 28.32
C ILE A 265 23.84 38.09 29.64
N GLU A 266 25.13 38.29 29.94
CA GLU A 266 25.77 37.71 31.14
C GLU A 266 25.48 38.49 32.44
N GLU A 267 25.35 39.81 32.36
CA GLU A 267 25.21 40.68 33.54
C GLU A 267 23.76 40.87 33.99
N TYR A 268 23.27 39.96 34.83
CA TYR A 268 21.93 40.03 35.43
C TYR A 268 21.97 40.45 36.90
N ASN A 269 21.19 41.47 37.29
CA ASN A 269 21.04 41.88 38.69
C ASN A 269 19.59 41.74 39.18
N PRO A 270 19.24 40.76 40.04
CA PRO A 270 17.86 40.49 40.43
C PRO A 270 17.19 41.65 41.19
N ARG A 271 17.96 42.56 41.79
CA ARG A 271 17.41 43.70 42.55
C ARG A 271 16.93 44.84 41.65
N LEU A 272 17.43 44.92 40.41
CA LEU A 272 17.18 46.03 39.49
C LEU A 272 16.48 45.52 38.22
N ILE A 273 15.23 45.06 38.35
CA ILE A 273 14.48 44.50 37.22
C ILE A 273 14.32 45.51 36.08
N LEU A 274 14.03 46.77 36.36
CA LEU A 274 13.89 47.79 35.32
C LEU A 274 15.20 48.03 34.56
N ALA A 275 16.34 48.09 35.26
CA ALA A 275 17.65 48.19 34.63
C ALA A 275 17.96 46.97 33.75
N ASN A 276 17.57 45.77 34.21
CA ASN A 276 17.72 44.56 33.42
C ASN A 276 16.85 44.60 32.15
N LEU A 277 15.59 45.04 32.27
CA LEU A 277 14.70 45.16 31.12
C LEU A 277 15.22 46.20 30.13
N HIS A 278 15.79 47.30 30.60
CA HIS A 278 16.50 48.25 29.73
C HIS A 278 17.70 47.62 29.01
N LYS A 279 18.48 46.74 29.67
CA LYS A 279 19.55 45.99 28.98
C LYS A 279 19.00 45.05 27.89
N VAL A 280 17.84 44.44 28.13
CA VAL A 280 17.14 43.64 27.11
C VAL A 280 16.73 44.50 25.94
N PHE A 281 16.35 45.76 26.18
CA PHE A 281 16.03 46.70 25.09
C PHE A 281 17.25 46.94 24.22
N ILE A 282 18.39 47.27 24.84
CA ILE A 282 19.66 47.47 24.12
C ILE A 282 20.03 46.22 23.32
N ALA A 283 19.86 45.02 23.89
CA ALA A 283 20.19 43.77 23.20
C ALA A 283 19.25 43.42 22.03
N LEU A 284 18.01 43.92 22.03
CA LEU A 284 17.00 43.68 20.99
C LEU A 284 17.02 44.72 19.86
N ASP A 285 17.53 45.91 20.15
CA ASP A 285 17.60 47.04 19.19
C ASP A 285 18.86 47.01 18.29
N ILE A 286 19.73 46.00 18.49
CA ILE A 286 21.09 45.84 17.92
C ILE A 286 22.10 46.78 18.57
#